data_AF-A0A841JJ72-F1
#
_entry.id   AF-A0A841JJ72-F1
#
_cell.length_a   1.000
_cell.length_b   1.000
_cell.length_c   1.000
_cell.angle_alpha   90.00
_cell.angle_beta   90.00
_cell.angle_gamma   90.00
#
_symmetry.space_group_name_H-M   'P 1'
#
loop_
_entity.id
_entity.type
_entity.pdbx_description
1 polymer ?
#
loop_
_entity_poly.entity_id
_entity_poly.type
_entity_poly.pdbx_seq_one_letter_code
_entity_poly.pdbx_strand_id
1 'polypeptide(L)'
;MKPLYTYLTVTLFTLFTMQAFAQNMNAVNNMLNRQNMQFNMQMQMQMNMMMLNRNQSNYQFNYLVTMKDSSQIFVHSKIYSDTARHKTYLIFVDKSYSKRDTNRSKKIYVSQTLSIARNLGGNGSPDEWYKGMAKDSCWMFKAISGFINAYSMLSQTDNSNFDTFTLVAIQKGDGPVIKLTADNLKLMVGQDVDALENIQKKNYYKAIKKYNRNAEKAAKK
;
A
#
# COMPACT_ATOMS: atom_id res chain seq x y z
N MET A 1 -53.13 -55.31 -6.92
CA MET A 1 -53.16 -54.02 -6.20
C MET A 1 -52.02 -53.79 -5.21
N LYS A 2 -51.12 -54.76 -4.91
CA LYS A 2 -50.04 -54.56 -3.92
C LYS A 2 -48.72 -53.93 -4.43
N PRO A 3 -48.24 -54.12 -5.69
CA PRO A 3 -46.91 -53.63 -6.05
C PRO A 3 -46.87 -52.13 -6.32
N LEU A 4 -47.99 -51.53 -6.74
CA LEU A 4 -48.06 -50.12 -7.14
C LEU A 4 -47.88 -49.16 -5.96
N TYR A 5 -48.37 -49.53 -4.77
CA TYR A 5 -48.18 -48.74 -3.55
C TYR A 5 -46.73 -48.79 -3.04
N THR A 6 -46.02 -49.90 -3.24
CA THR A 6 -44.62 -50.06 -2.80
C THR A 6 -43.66 -49.20 -3.63
N TYR A 7 -43.90 -49.06 -4.94
CA TYR A 7 -43.08 -48.17 -5.76
C TYR A 7 -43.37 -46.70 -5.46
N LEU A 8 -44.64 -46.33 -5.24
CA LEU A 8 -45.02 -44.94 -4.95
C LEU A 8 -44.40 -44.42 -3.64
N THR A 9 -44.34 -45.26 -2.60
CA THR A 9 -43.76 -44.86 -1.31
C THR A 9 -42.24 -44.68 -1.36
N VAL A 10 -41.51 -45.50 -2.13
CA VAL A 10 -40.05 -45.38 -2.30
C VAL A 10 -39.68 -44.11 -3.10
N THR A 11 -40.45 -43.75 -4.13
CA THR A 11 -40.21 -42.52 -4.89
C THR A 11 -40.53 -41.26 -4.09
N LEU A 12 -41.57 -41.29 -3.25
CA LEU A 12 -41.89 -40.16 -2.34
C LEU A 12 -40.82 -39.98 -1.25
N PHE A 13 -40.26 -41.07 -0.72
CA PHE A 13 -39.21 -40.99 0.32
C PHE A 13 -37.89 -40.40 -0.20
N THR A 14 -37.53 -40.68 -1.45
CA THR A 14 -36.31 -40.14 -2.08
C THR A 14 -36.44 -38.66 -2.43
N LEU A 15 -37.62 -38.18 -2.82
CA LEU A 15 -37.85 -36.76 -3.10
C LEU A 15 -37.84 -35.89 -1.83
N PHE A 16 -38.31 -36.42 -0.69
CA PHE A 16 -38.28 -35.69 0.58
C PHE A 16 -36.86 -35.53 1.16
N THR A 17 -35.98 -36.52 0.99
CA THR A 17 -34.60 -36.39 1.48
C THR A 17 -33.77 -35.40 0.67
N MET A 18 -33.99 -35.29 -0.65
CA MET A 18 -33.28 -34.31 -1.49
C MET A 18 -33.60 -32.85 -1.12
N GLN A 19 -34.82 -32.56 -0.66
CA GLN A 19 -35.20 -31.21 -0.22
C GLN A 19 -34.54 -30.83 1.13
N ALA A 20 -34.32 -31.79 2.02
CA ALA A 20 -33.67 -31.55 3.32
C ALA A 20 -32.18 -31.16 3.16
N PHE A 21 -31.46 -31.76 2.20
CA PHE A 21 -30.06 -31.41 1.92
C PHE A 21 -29.91 -30.05 1.21
N ALA A 22 -30.86 -29.66 0.34
CA ALA A 22 -30.82 -28.39 -0.38
C ALA A 22 -31.09 -27.16 0.53
N GLN A 23 -31.99 -27.29 1.51
CA GLN A 23 -32.22 -26.24 2.51
C GLN A 23 -30.98 -25.99 3.38
N ASN A 24 -30.24 -27.06 3.70
CA ASN A 24 -29.04 -26.98 4.53
C ASN A 24 -27.85 -26.35 3.77
N MET A 25 -27.69 -26.64 2.47
CA MET A 25 -26.65 -26.01 1.66
C MET A 25 -26.85 -24.50 1.47
N ASN A 26 -28.09 -24.03 1.32
CA ASN A 26 -28.38 -22.60 1.26
C ASN A 26 -28.10 -21.89 2.58
N ALA A 27 -28.45 -22.50 3.71
CA ALA A 27 -28.13 -21.97 5.04
C ALA A 27 -26.60 -21.93 5.29
N VAL A 28 -25.88 -23.00 4.92
CA VAL A 28 -24.41 -23.07 5.03
C VAL A 28 -23.73 -22.08 4.09
N ASN A 29 -24.18 -21.94 2.84
CA ASN A 29 -23.65 -20.94 1.90
C ASN A 29 -23.92 -19.51 2.39
N ASN A 30 -25.10 -19.24 2.95
CA ASN A 30 -25.41 -17.94 3.53
C ASN A 30 -24.57 -17.66 4.80
N MET A 31 -24.29 -18.68 5.61
CA MET A 31 -23.42 -18.56 6.78
C MET A 31 -21.95 -18.33 6.39
N LEU A 32 -21.44 -19.07 5.40
CA LEU A 32 -20.08 -18.89 4.86
C LEU A 32 -19.92 -17.55 4.15
N ASN A 33 -20.92 -17.11 3.37
CA ASN A 33 -20.92 -15.79 2.75
C ASN A 33 -21.02 -14.67 3.78
N ARG A 34 -21.78 -14.85 4.87
CA ARG A 34 -21.81 -13.90 6.00
C ARG A 34 -20.48 -13.89 6.75
N GLN A 35 -19.83 -15.03 6.96
CA GLN A 35 -18.49 -15.09 7.55
C GLN A 35 -17.44 -14.44 6.65
N ASN A 36 -17.46 -14.69 5.34
CA ASN A 36 -16.55 -14.06 4.39
C ASN A 36 -16.82 -12.55 4.27
N MET A 37 -18.08 -12.12 4.30
CA MET A 37 -18.42 -10.69 4.33
C MET A 37 -18.07 -10.03 5.66
N GLN A 38 -18.26 -10.69 6.80
CA GLN A 38 -17.81 -10.19 8.09
C GLN A 38 -16.29 -10.12 8.15
N PHE A 39 -15.57 -11.12 7.64
CA PHE A 39 -14.12 -11.10 7.57
C PHE A 39 -13.62 -9.98 6.64
N ASN A 40 -14.21 -9.82 5.46
CA ASN A 40 -13.87 -8.73 4.54
C ASN A 40 -14.24 -7.36 5.11
N MET A 41 -15.42 -7.19 5.72
CA MET A 41 -15.81 -5.93 6.37
C MET A 41 -14.96 -5.64 7.60
N GLN A 42 -14.59 -6.65 8.39
CA GLN A 42 -13.73 -6.48 9.55
C GLN A 42 -12.31 -6.17 9.12
N MET A 43 -11.79 -6.76 8.04
CA MET A 43 -10.50 -6.41 7.44
C MET A 43 -10.52 -5.01 6.82
N GLN A 44 -11.61 -4.62 6.17
CA GLN A 44 -11.79 -3.28 5.58
C GLN A 44 -11.98 -2.21 6.67
N MET A 45 -12.72 -2.50 7.74
CA MET A 45 -12.83 -1.66 8.92
C MET A 45 -11.52 -1.59 9.69
N GLN A 46 -10.77 -2.68 9.81
CA GLN A 46 -9.46 -2.67 10.43
C GLN A 46 -8.47 -1.86 9.59
N MET A 47 -8.52 -1.95 8.26
CA MET A 47 -7.76 -1.08 7.35
C MET A 47 -8.18 0.40 7.45
N ASN A 48 -9.47 0.71 7.54
CA ASN A 48 -9.97 2.07 7.73
C ASN A 48 -9.61 2.64 9.12
N MET A 49 -9.72 1.85 10.18
CA MET A 49 -9.32 2.23 11.54
C MET A 49 -7.81 2.40 11.67
N MET A 50 -7.02 1.59 10.96
CA MET A 50 -5.58 1.79 10.86
C MET A 50 -5.26 3.07 10.07
N MET A 51 -6.01 3.40 9.01
CA MET A 51 -5.87 4.68 8.27
C MET A 51 -6.23 5.90 9.10
N LEU A 52 -7.20 5.81 10.02
CA LEU A 52 -7.59 6.91 10.91
C LEU A 52 -6.53 7.25 11.97
N ASN A 53 -5.77 6.25 12.45
CA ASN A 53 -4.68 6.45 13.42
C ASN A 53 -3.32 6.83 12.77
N ARG A 54 -3.23 6.78 11.42
CA ARG A 54 -2.01 7.06 10.61
C ARG A 54 -1.76 8.55 10.34
N ASN A 55 -2.56 9.44 10.91
CA ASN A 55 -2.40 10.90 10.74
C ASN A 55 -1.12 11.45 11.41
N GLN A 56 -0.44 10.65 12.26
CA GLN A 56 0.75 11.08 12.98
C GLN A 56 2.00 11.16 12.11
N SER A 57 2.13 10.32 11.06
CA SER A 57 3.36 10.28 10.25
C SER A 57 3.28 11.14 8.99
N ASN A 58 2.08 11.47 8.50
CA ASN A 58 1.88 12.27 7.28
C ASN A 58 1.84 13.78 7.56
N TYR A 59 3.02 14.38 7.69
CA TYR A 59 3.20 15.81 7.91
C TYR A 59 3.02 16.65 6.64
N GLN A 60 2.78 17.94 6.83
CA GLN A 60 2.80 18.92 5.74
C GLN A 60 4.24 19.34 5.45
N PHE A 61 4.62 19.37 4.17
CA PHE A 61 5.94 19.82 3.73
C PHE A 61 5.83 20.74 2.52
N ASN A 62 6.93 21.45 2.24
CA ASN A 62 7.13 22.16 0.98
C ASN A 62 7.67 21.20 -0.06
N TYR A 63 6.94 21.08 -1.17
CA TYR A 63 7.31 20.25 -2.31
C TYR A 63 7.53 21.11 -3.55
N LEU A 64 8.49 20.70 -4.37
CA LEU A 64 8.58 21.08 -5.78
C LEU A 64 8.04 19.90 -6.58
N VAL A 65 6.98 20.13 -7.34
CA VAL A 65 6.33 19.12 -8.17
C VAL A 65 6.65 19.41 -9.62
N THR A 66 7.23 18.45 -10.32
CA THR A 66 7.45 18.53 -11.75
C THR A 66 6.31 17.81 -12.46
N MET A 67 5.53 18.56 -13.23
CA MET A 67 4.39 18.09 -13.99
C MET A 67 4.83 17.33 -15.25
N LYS A 68 3.93 16.60 -15.90
CA LYS A 68 4.20 15.88 -17.15
C LYS A 68 4.56 16.77 -18.34
N ASP A 69 4.11 18.03 -18.31
CA ASP A 69 4.49 19.07 -19.27
C ASP A 69 5.81 19.77 -18.90
N SER A 70 6.56 19.22 -17.94
CA SER A 70 7.81 19.76 -17.39
C SER A 70 7.65 21.06 -16.59
N SER A 71 6.44 21.60 -16.44
CA SER A 71 6.20 22.75 -15.56
C SER A 71 6.45 22.37 -14.11
N GLN A 72 6.86 23.36 -13.31
CA GLN A 72 7.19 23.19 -11.90
C GLN A 72 6.25 23.99 -11.01
N ILE A 73 5.76 23.34 -9.94
CA ILE A 73 4.81 23.94 -9.00
C ILE A 73 5.31 23.74 -7.58
N PHE A 74 5.41 24.83 -6.81
CA PHE A 74 5.64 24.76 -5.37
C PHE A 74 4.34 24.52 -4.62
N VAL A 75 4.32 23.49 -3.77
CA VAL A 75 3.12 23.04 -3.07
C VAL A 75 3.43 22.82 -1.59
N HIS A 76 2.67 23.47 -0.71
CA HIS A 76 2.70 23.19 0.73
C HIS A 76 1.52 22.29 1.10
N SER A 77 1.75 21.00 1.33
CA SER A 77 0.65 20.04 1.52
C SER A 77 1.08 18.77 2.24
N LYS A 78 0.10 17.95 2.65
CA LYS A 78 0.29 16.53 2.96
C LYS A 78 0.15 15.72 1.67
N ILE A 79 0.64 14.48 1.67
CA ILE A 79 0.31 13.51 0.62
C ILE A 79 -1.00 12.81 1.01
N TYR A 80 -2.10 13.15 0.34
CA TYR A 80 -3.41 12.55 0.60
C TYR A 80 -3.60 11.28 -0.22
N SER A 81 -4.44 10.38 0.28
CA SER A 81 -4.87 9.18 -0.44
C SER A 81 -6.32 9.32 -0.90
N ASP A 82 -6.56 9.12 -2.20
CA ASP A 82 -7.88 8.97 -2.77
C ASP A 82 -8.21 7.47 -2.84
N THR A 83 -9.04 7.01 -1.90
CA THR A 83 -9.38 5.58 -1.74
C THR A 83 -10.23 5.05 -2.89
N ALA A 84 -11.03 5.91 -3.54
CA ALA A 84 -11.84 5.52 -4.68
C ALA A 84 -11.00 5.37 -5.95
N ARG A 85 -9.99 6.23 -6.13
CA ARG A 85 -9.11 6.20 -7.31
C ARG A 85 -7.84 5.37 -7.10
N HIS A 86 -7.60 4.89 -5.88
CA HIS A 86 -6.36 4.22 -5.47
C HIS A 86 -5.10 5.02 -5.84
N LYS A 87 -5.15 6.35 -5.68
CA LYS A 87 -4.08 7.28 -6.08
C LYS A 87 -3.79 8.30 -4.98
N THR A 88 -2.54 8.75 -4.89
CA THR A 88 -2.18 9.88 -4.03
C THR A 88 -2.35 11.22 -4.75
N TYR A 89 -2.62 12.26 -3.96
CA TYR A 89 -2.69 13.63 -4.44
C TYR A 89 -2.15 14.64 -3.41
N LEU A 90 -1.74 15.80 -3.89
CA LEU A 90 -1.47 16.99 -3.08
C LEU A 90 -2.62 17.99 -3.23
N ILE A 91 -2.81 18.82 -2.22
CA ILE A 91 -3.68 20.00 -2.33
C ILE A 91 -2.82 21.21 -2.64
N PHE A 92 -3.00 21.77 -3.83
CA PHE A 92 -2.43 23.05 -4.25
C PHE A 92 -3.41 24.19 -3.95
N VAL A 93 -2.91 25.25 -3.35
CA VAL A 93 -3.69 26.46 -3.01
C VAL A 93 -3.26 27.58 -3.94
N ASP A 94 -4.11 27.90 -4.90
CA ASP A 94 -3.90 28.96 -5.89
C ASP A 94 -4.19 30.32 -5.26
N LYS A 95 -3.14 31.08 -4.93
CA LYS A 95 -3.25 32.35 -4.22
C LYS A 95 -3.80 33.49 -5.09
N SER A 96 -3.97 33.29 -6.41
CA SER A 96 -4.63 34.26 -7.29
C SER A 96 -6.12 34.38 -7.01
N TYR A 97 -6.74 33.34 -6.47
CA TYR A 97 -8.16 33.34 -6.09
C TYR A 97 -8.37 33.81 -4.65
N SER A 98 -9.53 34.42 -4.41
CA SER A 98 -9.94 34.86 -3.07
C SER A 98 -10.08 33.67 -2.11
N LYS A 99 -9.92 33.91 -0.80
CA LYS A 99 -10.01 32.82 0.21
C LYS A 99 -11.37 32.09 0.23
N ARG A 100 -12.43 32.73 -0.28
CA ARG A 100 -13.80 32.17 -0.33
C ARG A 100 -14.10 31.45 -1.65
N ASP A 101 -13.23 31.56 -2.64
CA ASP A 101 -13.42 30.92 -3.95
C ASP A 101 -13.23 29.40 -3.83
N THR A 102 -14.22 28.65 -4.29
CA THR A 102 -14.18 27.18 -4.28
C THR A 102 -13.10 26.61 -5.21
N ASN A 103 -12.67 27.35 -6.22
CA ASN A 103 -11.65 26.94 -7.18
C ASN A 103 -10.22 27.18 -6.67
N ARG A 104 -10.06 27.80 -5.49
CA ARG A 104 -8.77 28.10 -4.88
C ARG A 104 -7.96 26.85 -4.54
N SER A 105 -8.62 25.74 -4.20
CA SER A 105 -7.95 24.49 -3.83
C SER A 105 -8.06 23.47 -4.95
N LYS A 106 -6.93 23.11 -5.54
CA LYS A 106 -6.85 22.15 -6.66
C LYS A 106 -6.11 20.90 -6.20
N LYS A 107 -6.56 19.73 -6.67
CA LYS A 107 -5.85 18.46 -6.43
C LYS A 107 -4.82 18.24 -7.53
N ILE A 108 -3.58 17.95 -7.14
CA ILE A 108 -2.52 17.49 -8.05
C ILE A 108 -2.34 15.99 -7.79
N TYR A 109 -2.77 15.16 -8.72
CA TYR A 109 -2.62 13.71 -8.63
C TYR A 109 -1.24 13.27 -9.13
N VAL A 110 -0.70 12.20 -8.53
CA VAL A 110 0.57 11.59 -8.98
C VAL A 110 0.63 11.33 -10.49
N SER A 111 -0.48 10.91 -11.10
CA SER A 111 -0.54 10.60 -12.53
C SER A 111 -0.37 11.81 -13.46
N GLN A 112 -0.39 13.03 -12.91
CA GLN A 112 -0.15 14.29 -13.63
C GLN A 112 1.31 14.75 -13.54
N THR A 113 2.13 14.03 -12.77
CA THR A 113 3.50 14.45 -12.39
C THR A 113 4.55 13.46 -12.93
N LEU A 114 5.77 13.95 -13.12
CA LEU A 114 6.97 13.15 -13.37
C LEU A 114 7.69 12.84 -12.06
N SER A 115 7.81 13.84 -11.20
CA SER A 115 8.54 13.74 -9.95
C SER A 115 8.05 14.75 -8.92
N ILE A 116 8.51 14.53 -7.69
CA ILE A 116 8.29 15.40 -6.54
C ILE A 116 9.60 15.51 -5.77
N ALA A 117 9.89 16.66 -5.18
CA ALA A 117 11.03 16.83 -4.29
C ALA A 117 10.59 17.56 -3.03
N ARG A 118 11.00 17.07 -1.85
CA ARG A 118 10.69 17.67 -0.55
C ARG A 118 11.86 18.54 -0.09
N ASN A 119 11.57 19.77 0.31
CA ASN A 119 12.56 20.59 1.02
C ASN A 119 12.83 19.99 2.41
N LEU A 120 14.10 19.70 2.73
CA LEU A 120 14.52 19.15 4.02
C LEU A 120 14.78 20.21 5.11
N GLY A 121 14.64 21.50 4.77
CA GLY A 121 15.04 22.63 5.60
C GLY A 121 16.42 23.14 5.16
N GLY A 122 16.50 24.44 4.85
CA GLY A 122 17.73 25.11 4.39
C GLY A 122 17.51 25.99 3.15
N ASN A 123 18.58 26.67 2.72
CA ASN A 123 18.62 27.51 1.52
C ASN A 123 19.09 26.76 0.26
N GLY A 124 19.15 25.42 0.31
CA GLY A 124 19.63 24.59 -0.79
C GLY A 124 18.75 24.69 -2.04
N SER A 125 19.39 24.55 -3.20
CA SER A 125 18.72 24.50 -4.51
C SER A 125 17.68 23.37 -4.53
N PRO A 126 16.57 23.50 -5.26
CA PRO A 126 15.66 22.38 -5.50
C PRO A 126 16.33 21.08 -6.01
N ASP A 127 17.52 21.18 -6.60
CA ASP A 127 18.29 20.02 -7.03
C ASP A 127 18.78 19.12 -5.88
N GLU A 128 18.91 19.69 -4.68
CA GLU A 128 19.36 19.03 -3.45
C GLU A 128 18.20 18.52 -2.59
N TRP A 129 16.96 18.81 -2.99
CA TRP A 129 15.78 18.42 -2.24
C TRP A 129 15.59 16.90 -2.28
N TYR A 130 14.90 16.36 -1.28
CA TYR A 130 14.68 14.92 -1.15
C TYR A 130 13.70 14.42 -2.21
N LYS A 131 14.25 13.73 -3.23
CA LYS A 131 13.54 13.36 -4.46
C LYS A 131 12.65 12.14 -4.27
N GLY A 132 11.49 12.21 -4.91
CA GLY A 132 10.56 11.11 -5.10
C GLY A 132 10.17 11.00 -6.58
N MET A 133 9.99 9.77 -7.05
CA MET A 133 9.56 9.47 -8.42
C MET A 133 8.06 9.22 -8.47
N ALA A 134 7.37 9.72 -9.49
CA ALA A 134 5.97 9.40 -9.70
C ALA A 134 5.83 7.98 -10.29
N LYS A 135 4.92 7.18 -9.73
CA LYS A 135 4.46 5.89 -10.27
C LYS A 135 2.94 5.88 -10.38
N ASP A 136 2.35 4.75 -10.75
CA ASP A 136 0.93 4.64 -11.11
C ASP A 136 -0.03 5.14 -10.02
N SER A 137 0.28 4.84 -8.76
CA SER A 137 -0.60 5.09 -7.60
C SER A 137 -0.02 6.05 -6.56
N CYS A 138 1.30 6.21 -6.49
CA CYS A 138 1.94 7.05 -5.47
C CYS A 138 3.28 7.62 -5.93
N TRP A 139 3.74 8.67 -5.24
CA TRP A 139 5.13 9.09 -5.31
C TRP A 139 5.97 8.16 -4.43
N MET A 140 7.15 7.77 -4.92
CA MET A 140 8.07 6.87 -4.23
C MET A 140 9.34 7.61 -3.83
N PHE A 141 9.58 7.73 -2.53
CA PHE A 141 10.77 8.33 -1.93
C PHE A 141 11.73 7.24 -1.45
N LYS A 142 13.01 7.33 -1.79
CA LYS A 142 14.00 6.32 -1.37
C LYS A 142 14.30 6.48 0.12
N ALA A 143 13.71 5.62 0.95
CA ALA A 143 13.81 5.69 2.41
C ALA A 143 15.03 4.90 2.95
N ILE A 144 15.38 3.78 2.30
CA ILE A 144 16.58 3.00 2.61
C ILE A 144 17.43 2.90 1.35
N SER A 145 18.73 3.12 1.50
CA SER A 145 19.73 2.96 0.43
C SER A 145 20.72 1.85 0.79
N GLY A 146 21.12 1.03 -0.18
CA GLY A 146 22.10 -0.05 0.01
C GLY A 146 22.02 -1.09 -1.11
N PHE A 147 22.45 -2.33 -0.83
CA PHE A 147 22.30 -3.46 -1.77
C PHE A 147 20.84 -3.70 -2.18
N ILE A 148 19.92 -3.48 -1.25
CA ILE A 148 18.50 -3.34 -1.48
C ILE A 148 18.08 -1.91 -1.11
N ASN A 149 17.59 -1.15 -2.08
CA ASN A 149 16.90 0.11 -1.85
C ASN A 149 15.43 -0.16 -1.49
N ALA A 150 14.88 0.63 -0.58
CA ALA A 150 13.46 0.58 -0.23
C ALA A 150 12.82 1.95 -0.38
N TYR A 151 11.57 1.96 -0.86
CA TYR A 151 10.85 3.15 -1.24
C TYR A 151 9.58 3.30 -0.41
N SER A 152 9.39 4.51 0.14
CA SER A 152 8.21 4.92 0.88
C SER A 152 7.25 5.73 0.00
N MET A 153 5.95 5.57 0.22
CA MET A 153 4.92 6.41 -0.41
C MET A 153 4.79 7.80 0.22
N LEU A 154 5.47 8.03 1.35
CA LEU A 154 5.54 9.32 2.01
C LEU A 154 6.98 9.81 2.07
N SER A 155 7.16 11.12 2.22
CA SER A 155 8.48 11.74 2.19
C SER A 155 9.18 11.81 3.55
N GLN A 156 8.75 11.07 4.57
CA GLN A 156 9.47 11.05 5.85
C GLN A 156 10.80 10.31 5.66
N THR A 157 11.85 10.84 6.28
CA THR A 157 13.19 10.26 6.23
C THR A 157 13.36 9.24 7.36
N ASP A 158 14.32 8.33 7.20
CA ASP A 158 14.66 7.28 8.16
C ASP A 158 15.29 7.84 9.46
N ASN A 159 14.51 8.54 10.28
CA ASN A 159 14.85 8.93 11.65
C ASN A 159 14.06 8.08 12.67
N SER A 160 14.19 8.35 13.97
CA SER A 160 13.63 7.54 15.06
C SER A 160 12.11 7.31 15.01
N ASN A 161 11.38 8.03 14.15
CA ASN A 161 9.92 7.93 14.00
C ASN A 161 9.48 7.51 12.57
N PHE A 162 10.34 6.81 11.81
CA PHE A 162 9.98 6.31 10.49
C PHE A 162 8.86 5.27 10.55
N ASP A 163 7.72 5.56 9.92
CA ASP A 163 6.62 4.62 9.81
C ASP A 163 6.92 3.58 8.73
N THR A 164 7.28 2.38 9.17
CA THR A 164 7.63 1.25 8.30
C THR A 164 6.49 0.81 7.37
N PHE A 165 5.22 1.10 7.68
CA PHE A 165 4.08 0.80 6.82
C PHE A 165 4.05 1.64 5.54
N THR A 166 4.81 2.73 5.51
CA THR A 166 4.90 3.59 4.34
C THR A 166 5.77 2.97 3.24
N LEU A 167 6.55 1.93 3.53
CA LEU A 167 7.34 1.19 2.55
C LEU A 167 6.42 0.40 1.60
N VAL A 168 6.54 0.69 0.30
CA VAL A 168 5.68 0.11 -0.74
C VAL A 168 6.45 -0.64 -1.83
N ALA A 169 7.74 -0.34 -2.02
CA ALA A 169 8.54 -0.92 -3.08
C ALA A 169 10.00 -1.14 -2.67
N ILE A 170 10.66 -2.06 -3.37
CA ILE A 170 12.06 -2.45 -3.19
C ILE A 170 12.76 -2.60 -4.53
N GLN A 171 14.08 -2.45 -4.51
CA GLN A 171 14.94 -2.56 -5.69
C GLN A 171 16.29 -3.15 -5.26
N LYS A 172 16.81 -4.12 -6.01
CA LYS A 172 18.14 -4.70 -5.77
C LYS A 172 19.14 -4.07 -6.74
N GLY A 173 20.19 -3.44 -6.21
CA GLY A 173 21.13 -2.65 -7.02
C GLY A 173 20.41 -1.65 -7.93
N ASP A 174 20.77 -1.66 -9.22
CA ASP A 174 20.15 -0.85 -10.28
C ASP A 174 19.03 -1.58 -11.04
N GLY A 175 18.53 -2.70 -10.49
CA GLY A 175 17.44 -3.47 -11.08
C GLY A 175 16.09 -2.74 -11.08
N PRO A 176 15.01 -3.42 -11.51
CA PRO A 176 13.67 -2.83 -11.51
C PRO A 176 13.17 -2.59 -10.08
N VAL A 177 12.42 -1.48 -9.91
CA VAL A 177 11.65 -1.21 -8.69
C VAL A 177 10.39 -2.07 -8.72
N ILE A 178 10.23 -2.95 -7.74
CA ILE A 178 9.10 -3.88 -7.63
C ILE A 178 8.36 -3.70 -6.30
N LYS A 179 7.13 -4.19 -6.23
CA LYS A 179 6.31 -4.11 -5.01
C LYS A 179 6.98 -4.83 -3.84
N LEU A 180 6.94 -4.22 -2.65
CA LEU A 180 7.39 -4.85 -1.43
C LEU A 180 6.38 -5.92 -1.00
N THR A 181 6.77 -7.18 -1.18
CA THR A 181 6.07 -8.37 -0.67
C THR A 181 7.08 -9.31 -0.02
N ALA A 182 6.60 -10.25 0.81
CA ALA A 182 7.47 -11.25 1.40
C ALA A 182 8.21 -12.06 0.31
N ASP A 183 7.52 -12.48 -0.74
CA ASP A 183 8.10 -13.32 -1.80
C ASP A 183 9.17 -12.57 -2.60
N ASN A 184 8.87 -11.33 -3.00
CA ASN A 184 9.85 -10.49 -3.71
C ASN A 184 11.08 -10.22 -2.84
N LEU A 185 10.90 -9.95 -1.54
CA LEU A 185 12.02 -9.67 -0.64
C LEU A 185 12.86 -10.92 -0.35
N LYS A 186 12.23 -12.10 -0.19
CA LYS A 186 12.94 -13.39 -0.04
C LYS A 186 13.87 -13.66 -1.21
N LEU A 187 13.39 -13.45 -2.44
CA LEU A 187 14.19 -13.61 -3.66
C LEU A 187 15.41 -12.67 -3.68
N MET A 188 15.27 -11.46 -3.13
CA MET A 188 16.38 -10.50 -3.08
C MET A 188 17.43 -10.84 -2.03
N VAL A 189 17.02 -11.28 -0.83
CA VAL A 189 17.93 -11.58 0.29
C VAL A 189 18.60 -12.95 0.19
N GLY A 190 18.02 -13.88 -0.58
CA GLY A 190 18.59 -15.22 -0.78
C GLY A 190 18.61 -16.03 0.52
N GLN A 191 19.81 -16.48 0.92
CA GLN A 191 20.03 -17.36 2.09
C GLN A 191 20.46 -16.60 3.36
N ASP A 192 20.34 -15.26 3.41
CA ASP A 192 20.63 -14.50 4.63
C ASP A 192 19.61 -14.85 5.73
N VAL A 193 20.05 -15.68 6.69
CA VAL A 193 19.21 -16.23 7.77
C VAL A 193 18.58 -15.13 8.62
N ASP A 194 19.37 -14.10 8.96
CA ASP A 194 18.90 -12.97 9.77
C ASP A 194 17.78 -12.20 9.05
N ALA A 195 17.94 -11.96 7.74
CA ALA A 195 16.94 -11.29 6.93
C ALA A 195 15.67 -12.14 6.78
N LEU A 196 15.81 -13.44 6.52
CA LEU A 196 14.69 -14.38 6.40
C LEU A 196 13.84 -14.45 7.68
N GLU A 197 14.48 -14.49 8.86
CA GLU A 197 13.78 -14.48 10.14
C GLU A 197 12.93 -13.21 10.32
N ASN A 198 13.46 -12.04 9.94
CA ASN A 198 12.71 -10.78 10.02
C ASN A 198 11.56 -10.73 8.99
N ILE A 199 11.71 -11.33 7.82
CA ILE A 199 10.63 -11.45 6.83
C ILE A 199 9.50 -12.33 7.36
N GLN A 200 9.80 -13.45 8.01
CA GLN A 200 8.79 -14.31 8.63
C GLN A 200 7.97 -13.57 9.70
N LYS A 201 8.65 -12.70 10.48
CA LYS A 201 8.03 -11.80 11.46
C LYS A 201 7.31 -10.59 10.82
N LYS A 202 7.22 -10.53 9.49
CA LYS A 202 6.67 -9.41 8.70
C LYS A 202 7.36 -8.06 8.98
N ASN A 203 8.60 -8.08 9.48
CA ASN A 203 9.40 -6.90 9.75
C ASN A 203 10.34 -6.61 8.57
N TYR A 204 9.76 -6.17 7.45
CA TYR A 204 10.51 -5.95 6.21
C TYR A 204 11.54 -4.84 6.32
N TYR A 205 11.24 -3.76 7.06
CA TYR A 205 12.18 -2.67 7.30
C TYR A 205 13.46 -3.20 7.97
N LYS A 206 13.33 -3.98 9.05
CA LYS A 206 14.48 -4.55 9.76
C LYS A 206 15.22 -5.58 8.91
N ALA A 207 14.49 -6.41 8.15
CA ALA A 207 15.10 -7.37 7.22
C ALA A 207 16.01 -6.69 6.21
N ILE A 208 15.53 -5.62 5.55
CA ILE A 208 16.29 -4.88 4.54
C ILE A 208 17.53 -4.22 5.15
N LYS A 209 17.39 -3.52 6.29
CA LYS A 209 18.55 -2.88 6.96
C LYS A 209 19.59 -3.89 7.40
N LYS A 210 19.16 -5.03 7.92
CA LYS A 210 20.05 -6.10 8.37
C LYS A 210 20.80 -6.74 7.19
N TYR A 211 20.11 -7.07 6.10
CA TYR A 211 20.71 -7.57 4.88
C TYR A 211 21.75 -6.59 4.31
N ASN A 212 21.38 -5.31 4.14
CA ASN A 212 22.30 -4.30 3.63
C ASN A 212 23.58 -4.19 4.48
N ARG A 213 23.44 -4.20 5.81
CA ARG A 213 24.57 -4.17 6.75
C ARG A 213 25.45 -5.42 6.62
N ASN A 214 24.86 -6.61 6.50
CA ASN A 214 25.59 -7.86 6.37
C ASN A 214 26.34 -7.93 5.04
N ALA A 215 25.68 -7.56 3.94
CA ALA A 215 26.27 -7.51 2.60
C ALA A 215 27.41 -6.49 2.51
N GLU A 216 27.28 -5.32 3.14
CA GLU A 216 28.35 -4.33 3.20
C GLU A 216 29.57 -4.84 3.97
N LYS A 217 29.36 -5.55 5.09
CA LYS A 217 30.46 -6.19 5.82
C LYS A 217 31.14 -7.29 5.02
N ALA A 218 30.38 -8.06 4.25
CA ALA A 218 30.92 -9.12 3.40
C ALA A 218 31.73 -8.55 2.23
N ALA A 219 31.28 -7.44 1.62
CA ALA A 219 31.98 -6.79 0.51
C ALA A 219 33.28 -6.06 0.92
N LYS A 220 33.48 -5.79 2.21
CA LYS A 220 34.71 -5.17 2.77
C LYS A 220 35.77 -6.20 3.19
N LYS A 221 35.46 -7.49 3.10
CA LYS A 221 36.41 -8.58 3.38
C LYS A 221 36.96 -9.11 2.06
#